data_AF-A0AA43DCE4-F1
#
_entry.id   AF-A0AA43DCE4-F1
#
_cell.length_a   1.000
_cell.length_b   1.000
_cell.length_c   1.000
_cell.angle_alpha   90.00
_cell.angle_beta   90.00
_cell.angle_gamma   90.00
#
_symmetry.space_group_name_H-M   'P 1'
#
loop_
_entity.id
_entity.type
_entity.pdbx_description
1 polymer ?
#
loop_
_entity_poly.entity_id
_entity_poly.type
_entity_poly.pdbx_seq_one_letter_code
_entity_poly.pdbx_strand_id
1 'polypeptide(L)'
;MRQRHFFAPAVSIGFIALWLTAFSGPAWAGPSKDETVDKFLHDCAAKPVKDATCEKLRNEFVEILKEDLRRLGSTTRRTYLPVIVRMLESHEVELRIAAADAIGMIGPHDSDVDKLAPFTNDPVPDVRHAVSNMLYHGKGSALALLKQRAVPMRNGQTPDKPSDAAKFSMPVAPDSVYLFDSSDATKGRLSYVARGKSDPAQFFKAKAIKGPFKLDQFKEQYRYQLQDDDEALNQLQQAAGKQLENEKPPDPTNLQAFTDYMQRMQAVSMQGSTGRMYFDSYQPNLYGAPTVYVLEERQIGQRSYPTRYVVVYQELAFKRPGYRLNWTTVPDDALKAAQVASIAEEKEELARKKENEALKKRADELQSLEKKKDEAEKKKFKKGQADLEKELGF
;
A
#
# COMPACT_ATOMS: atom_id res chain seq x y z
N MET A 1 -13.53 20.05 -26.07
CA MET A 1 -14.07 18.70 -26.35
C MET A 1 -13.50 18.21 -27.67
N ARG A 2 -12.54 17.28 -27.65
CA ARG A 2 -12.09 16.52 -28.83
C ARG A 2 -11.79 15.10 -28.37
N GLN A 3 -12.67 14.16 -28.70
CA GLN A 3 -12.43 12.73 -28.60
C GLN A 3 -11.31 12.36 -29.58
N ARG A 4 -10.27 11.66 -29.11
CA ARG A 4 -9.29 11.01 -29.98
C ARG A 4 -9.46 9.51 -29.83
N HIS A 5 -9.84 8.87 -30.93
CA HIS A 5 -9.82 7.43 -31.13
C HIS A 5 -8.37 6.94 -31.07
N PHE A 6 -8.12 5.93 -30.25
CA PHE A 6 -6.87 5.18 -30.24
C PHE A 6 -6.91 4.12 -31.33
N PHE A 7 -6.05 4.28 -32.34
CA PHE A 7 -5.65 3.20 -33.26
C PHE A 7 -4.46 2.46 -32.62
N ALA A 8 -4.56 1.15 -32.45
CA ALA A 8 -3.44 0.29 -32.09
C ALA A 8 -2.63 -0.07 -33.34
N PRO A 9 -1.29 -0.09 -33.30
CA PRO A 9 -0.48 -0.58 -34.42
C PRO A 9 -0.34 -2.11 -34.33
N ALA A 10 -0.52 -2.78 -35.47
CA ALA A 10 -0.22 -4.20 -35.66
C ALA A 10 1.31 -4.40 -35.59
N VAL A 11 1.77 -5.30 -34.72
CA VAL A 11 3.18 -5.69 -34.60
C VAL A 11 3.36 -7.03 -35.28
N SER A 12 4.11 -7.06 -36.39
CA SER A 12 4.55 -8.30 -37.04
C SER A 12 5.63 -8.99 -36.21
N ILE A 13 5.43 -10.27 -35.91
CA ILE A 13 6.41 -11.15 -35.24
C ILE A 13 7.09 -11.99 -36.32
N GLY A 14 8.42 -11.84 -36.47
CA GLY A 14 9.24 -12.62 -37.39
C GLY A 14 9.62 -13.98 -36.80
N PHE A 15 9.46 -15.04 -37.60
CA PHE A 15 9.74 -16.44 -37.28
C PHE A 15 11.24 -16.76 -37.17
N ILE A 16 11.61 -17.61 -36.21
CA ILE A 16 12.88 -18.34 -36.17
C ILE A 16 12.52 -19.83 -36.25
N ALA A 17 12.87 -20.49 -37.36
CA ALA A 17 12.74 -21.93 -37.53
C ALA A 17 14.10 -22.61 -37.29
N LEU A 18 14.16 -23.59 -36.39
CA LEU A 18 15.31 -24.47 -36.21
C LEU A 18 14.85 -25.94 -36.23
N TRP A 19 15.47 -26.74 -37.09
CA TRP A 19 15.15 -28.15 -37.35
C TRP A 19 15.58 -29.09 -36.21
N LEU A 20 14.74 -30.07 -35.86
CA LEU A 20 15.14 -31.28 -35.14
C LEU A 20 14.21 -32.46 -35.48
N THR A 21 14.83 -33.58 -35.86
CA THR A 21 14.21 -34.79 -36.42
C THR A 21 13.80 -35.82 -35.35
N ALA A 22 12.53 -36.21 -35.43
CA ALA A 22 11.88 -37.53 -35.30
C ALA A 22 12.32 -38.57 -34.22
N PHE A 23 11.37 -38.87 -33.33
CA PHE A 23 11.11 -40.23 -32.81
C PHE A 23 9.59 -40.49 -32.90
N SER A 24 9.21 -41.61 -33.54
CA SER A 24 7.83 -41.93 -33.88
C SER A 24 7.30 -43.08 -33.01
N GLY A 25 6.31 -42.78 -32.15
CA GLY A 25 5.36 -43.74 -31.60
C GLY A 25 3.96 -43.44 -32.15
N PRO A 26 3.02 -44.41 -32.16
CA PRO A 26 1.72 -44.23 -32.80
C PRO A 26 0.85 -43.27 -31.98
N ALA A 27 0.86 -42.00 -32.39
CA ALA A 27 0.06 -40.94 -31.83
C ALA A 27 -1.32 -40.91 -32.49
N TRP A 28 -2.37 -40.81 -31.68
CA TRP A 28 -3.62 -40.23 -32.14
C TRP A 28 -3.30 -38.87 -32.76
N ALA A 29 -3.51 -38.75 -34.08
CA ALA A 29 -3.18 -37.57 -34.86
C ALA A 29 -4.23 -36.47 -34.62
N GLY A 30 -4.15 -35.84 -33.45
CA GLY A 30 -4.65 -34.47 -33.30
C GLY A 30 -3.83 -33.51 -34.18
N PRO A 31 -4.37 -32.33 -34.50
CA PRO A 31 -3.61 -31.31 -35.21
C PRO A 31 -2.29 -31.01 -34.48
N SER A 32 -1.23 -30.76 -35.24
CA SER A 32 0.08 -30.42 -34.65
C SER A 32 -0.01 -29.08 -33.91
N LYS A 33 0.85 -28.84 -32.91
CA LYS A 33 0.87 -27.57 -32.16
C LYS A 33 0.97 -26.35 -33.09
N ASP A 34 1.82 -26.45 -34.11
CA ASP A 34 2.03 -25.41 -35.11
C ASP A 34 0.74 -25.14 -35.90
N GLU A 35 0.00 -26.19 -36.26
CA GLU A 35 -1.28 -26.07 -36.96
C GLU A 35 -2.35 -25.38 -36.08
N THR A 36 -2.41 -25.68 -34.79
CA THR A 36 -3.32 -25.00 -33.85
C THR A 36 -2.97 -23.53 -33.70
N VAL A 37 -1.68 -23.21 -33.57
CA VAL A 37 -1.19 -21.82 -33.49
C VAL A 37 -1.54 -21.06 -34.76
N ASP A 38 -1.23 -21.61 -35.94
CA ASP A 38 -1.51 -20.97 -37.22
C ASP A 38 -3.01 -20.75 -37.42
N LYS A 39 -3.83 -21.76 -37.14
CA LYS A 39 -5.30 -21.64 -37.20
C LYS A 39 -5.80 -20.55 -36.27
N PHE A 40 -5.33 -20.50 -35.02
CA PHE A 40 -5.75 -19.44 -34.11
C PHE A 40 -5.35 -18.05 -34.60
N LEU A 41 -4.10 -17.87 -35.04
CA LEU A 41 -3.57 -16.59 -35.50
C LEU A 41 -4.28 -16.09 -36.78
N HIS A 42 -4.55 -16.97 -37.73
CA HIS A 42 -5.22 -16.62 -38.98
C HIS A 42 -6.73 -16.46 -38.80
N ASP A 43 -7.38 -17.42 -38.13
CA ASP A 43 -8.84 -17.51 -38.17
C ASP A 43 -9.52 -16.82 -36.99
N CYS A 44 -8.82 -16.61 -35.87
CA CYS A 44 -9.46 -16.22 -34.61
C CYS A 44 -8.84 -15.01 -33.90
N ALA A 45 -7.57 -14.68 -34.11
CA ALA A 45 -6.88 -13.62 -33.36
C ALA A 45 -7.52 -12.23 -33.49
N ALA A 46 -8.17 -11.93 -34.61
CA ALA A 46 -8.89 -10.68 -34.83
C ALA A 46 -10.40 -10.74 -34.54
N LYS A 47 -10.94 -11.92 -34.19
CA LYS A 47 -12.40 -12.13 -34.03
C LYS A 47 -12.83 -12.01 -32.56
N PRO A 48 -14.02 -11.45 -32.29
CA PRO A 48 -14.55 -11.35 -30.93
C PRO A 48 -14.91 -12.74 -30.35
N VAL A 49 -14.84 -12.85 -29.02
CA VAL A 49 -14.91 -14.10 -28.21
C VAL A 49 -16.17 -14.95 -28.39
N LYS A 50 -17.20 -14.49 -29.11
CA LYS A 50 -18.53 -15.15 -29.17
C LYS A 50 -18.60 -16.41 -30.05
N ASP A 51 -17.51 -16.79 -30.71
CA ASP A 51 -17.43 -18.00 -31.53
C ASP A 51 -16.83 -19.15 -30.70
N ALA A 52 -17.65 -20.18 -30.44
CA ALA A 52 -17.26 -21.33 -29.63
C ALA A 52 -16.08 -22.13 -30.21
N THR A 53 -15.89 -22.11 -31.54
CA THR A 53 -14.72 -22.75 -32.18
C THR A 53 -13.47 -21.92 -31.93
N CYS A 54 -13.56 -20.59 -32.02
CA CYS A 54 -12.45 -19.71 -31.67
C CYS A 54 -12.14 -19.70 -30.18
N GLU A 55 -13.13 -19.89 -29.30
CA GLU A 55 -12.89 -20.06 -27.86
C GLU A 55 -12.10 -21.34 -27.57
N LYS A 56 -12.47 -22.46 -28.19
CA LYS A 56 -11.71 -23.71 -28.07
C LYS A 56 -10.27 -23.55 -28.58
N LEU A 57 -10.09 -23.00 -29.78
CA LEU A 57 -8.75 -22.76 -30.36
C LEU A 57 -7.91 -21.80 -29.52
N ARG A 58 -8.53 -20.77 -28.93
CA ARG A 58 -7.86 -19.86 -27.99
C ARG A 58 -7.34 -20.59 -26.77
N ASN A 59 -8.16 -21.44 -26.16
CA ASN A 59 -7.76 -22.21 -24.99
C ASN A 59 -6.60 -23.17 -25.33
N GLU A 60 -6.67 -23.86 -26.46
CA GLU A 60 -5.58 -24.72 -26.93
C GLU A 60 -4.29 -23.92 -27.21
N PHE A 61 -4.41 -22.76 -27.86
CA PHE A 61 -3.30 -21.84 -28.10
C PHE A 61 -2.65 -21.34 -26.80
N VAL A 62 -3.46 -20.97 -25.81
CA VAL A 62 -2.99 -20.57 -24.47
C VAL A 62 -2.23 -21.71 -23.80
N GLU A 63 -2.73 -22.95 -23.85
CA GLU A 63 -2.02 -24.10 -23.27
C GLU A 63 -0.68 -24.39 -23.97
N ILE A 64 -0.61 -24.27 -25.30
CA ILE A 64 0.66 -24.39 -26.05
C ILE A 64 1.66 -23.33 -25.56
N LEU A 65 1.25 -22.06 -25.49
CA LEU A 65 2.13 -20.97 -25.07
C LEU A 65 2.56 -21.11 -23.60
N LYS A 66 1.72 -21.61 -22.71
CA LYS A 66 2.10 -21.90 -21.31
C LYS A 66 3.22 -22.93 -21.26
N GLU A 67 3.13 -23.99 -22.06
CA GLU A 67 4.17 -25.01 -22.13
C GLU A 67 5.48 -24.44 -22.68
N ASP A 68 5.41 -23.62 -23.73
CA ASP A 68 6.59 -22.98 -24.31
C ASP A 68 7.23 -21.98 -23.34
N LEU A 69 6.44 -21.16 -22.65
CA LEU A 69 6.93 -20.28 -21.58
C LEU A 69 7.65 -21.07 -20.49
N ARG A 70 7.08 -22.21 -20.08
CA ARG A 70 7.71 -23.10 -19.09
C ARG A 70 9.04 -23.65 -19.60
N ARG A 71 9.10 -24.10 -20.86
CA ARG A 71 10.34 -24.59 -21.50
C ARG A 71 11.39 -23.49 -21.60
N LEU A 72 11.01 -22.28 -22.02
CA LEU A 72 11.92 -21.14 -22.10
C LEU A 72 12.47 -20.77 -20.72
N GLY A 73 11.60 -20.70 -19.71
CA GLY A 73 12.01 -20.42 -18.33
C GLY A 73 12.96 -21.48 -17.75
N SER A 74 12.70 -22.77 -18.00
CA SER A 74 13.55 -23.87 -17.51
C SER A 74 14.94 -23.90 -18.15
N THR A 75 15.13 -23.28 -19.33
CA THR A 75 16.48 -23.11 -19.89
C THR A 75 17.35 -22.19 -19.04
N THR A 76 16.76 -21.35 -18.19
CA THR A 76 17.43 -20.29 -17.39
C THR A 76 18.21 -19.27 -18.23
N ARG A 77 17.99 -19.23 -19.55
CA ARG A 77 18.71 -18.32 -20.45
C ARG A 77 18.07 -16.93 -20.44
N ARG A 78 18.81 -15.94 -19.94
CA ARG A 78 18.37 -14.53 -19.90
C ARG A 78 18.07 -13.92 -21.27
N THR A 79 18.55 -14.50 -22.37
CA THR A 79 18.25 -14.07 -23.74
C THR A 79 16.76 -14.12 -24.06
N TYR A 80 15.98 -14.97 -23.37
CA TYR A 80 14.53 -15.07 -23.55
C TYR A 80 13.72 -14.10 -22.68
N LEU A 81 14.35 -13.43 -21.71
CA LEU A 81 13.63 -12.52 -20.82
C LEU A 81 12.87 -11.41 -21.56
N PRO A 82 13.42 -10.74 -22.60
CA PRO A 82 12.68 -9.71 -23.34
C PRO A 82 11.40 -10.22 -24.03
N VAL A 83 11.40 -11.46 -24.54
CA VAL A 83 10.20 -12.03 -25.19
C VAL A 83 9.18 -12.46 -24.14
N ILE A 84 9.62 -13.05 -23.02
CA ILE A 84 8.71 -13.46 -21.94
C ILE A 84 8.07 -12.24 -21.26
N VAL A 85 8.81 -11.15 -21.07
CA VAL A 85 8.25 -9.91 -20.48
C VAL A 85 7.08 -9.36 -21.32
N ARG A 86 7.10 -9.51 -22.64
CA ARG A 86 5.95 -9.10 -23.48
C ARG A 86 4.70 -9.93 -23.20
N MET A 87 4.85 -11.18 -22.77
CA MET A 87 3.70 -12.03 -22.43
C MET A 87 3.02 -11.59 -21.13
N LEU A 88 3.68 -10.81 -20.28
CA LEU A 88 3.03 -10.13 -19.13
C LEU A 88 2.04 -9.04 -19.57
N GLU A 89 2.04 -8.64 -20.84
CA GLU A 89 1.09 -7.67 -21.40
C GLU A 89 -0.11 -8.36 -22.09
N SER A 90 -0.14 -9.71 -22.09
CA SER A 90 -1.23 -10.48 -22.69
C SER A 90 -2.57 -10.19 -22.03
N HIS A 91 -3.64 -10.22 -22.82
CA HIS A 91 -5.02 -10.13 -22.30
C HIS A 91 -5.41 -11.40 -21.53
N GLU A 92 -4.81 -12.54 -21.85
CA GLU A 92 -5.08 -13.83 -21.21
C GLU A 92 -4.37 -13.91 -19.86
N VAL A 93 -5.13 -14.14 -18.79
CA VAL A 93 -4.65 -14.13 -17.40
C VAL A 93 -3.62 -15.22 -17.17
N GLU A 94 -3.90 -16.40 -17.71
CA GLU A 94 -3.09 -17.62 -17.60
C GLU A 94 -1.72 -17.43 -18.25
N LEU A 95 -1.64 -16.67 -19.35
CA LEU A 95 -0.37 -16.34 -19.99
C LEU A 95 0.46 -15.36 -19.17
N ARG A 96 -0.17 -14.37 -18.52
CA ARG A 96 0.54 -13.46 -17.61
C ARG A 96 1.11 -14.21 -16.41
N ILE A 97 0.34 -15.13 -15.83
CA ILE A 97 0.80 -16.01 -14.73
C ILE A 97 1.98 -16.87 -15.21
N ALA A 98 1.84 -17.59 -16.32
CA ALA A 98 2.90 -18.45 -16.85
C ALA A 98 4.17 -17.67 -17.23
N ALA A 99 4.03 -16.44 -17.72
CA ALA A 99 5.15 -15.57 -18.03
C ALA A 99 5.89 -15.13 -16.76
N ALA A 100 5.17 -14.77 -15.70
CA ALA A 100 5.79 -14.45 -14.41
C ALA A 100 6.53 -15.68 -13.85
N ASP A 101 5.94 -16.86 -13.88
CA ASP A 101 6.59 -18.10 -13.45
C ASP A 101 7.86 -18.39 -14.26
N ALA A 102 7.81 -18.22 -15.58
CA ALA A 102 8.97 -18.40 -16.46
C ALA A 102 10.10 -17.41 -16.17
N ILE A 103 9.79 -16.14 -15.89
CA ILE A 103 10.79 -15.15 -15.46
C ILE A 103 11.35 -15.55 -14.09
N GLY A 104 10.52 -16.05 -13.18
CA GLY A 104 10.94 -16.54 -11.87
C GLY A 104 11.96 -17.67 -11.98
N MET A 105 11.73 -18.63 -12.89
CA MET A 105 12.70 -19.70 -13.19
C MET A 105 14.04 -19.18 -13.73
N ILE A 106 14.02 -18.12 -14.55
CA ILE A 106 15.25 -17.48 -15.05
C ILE A 106 15.99 -16.72 -13.94
N GLY A 107 15.25 -16.14 -13.00
CA GLY A 107 15.78 -15.29 -11.93
C GLY A 107 15.99 -13.85 -12.41
N PRO A 108 15.05 -12.92 -12.14
CA PRO A 108 15.23 -11.51 -12.51
C PRO A 108 16.33 -10.85 -11.67
N HIS A 109 16.97 -9.80 -12.22
CA HIS A 109 18.01 -9.01 -11.55
C HIS A 109 17.59 -7.54 -11.39
N ASP A 110 18.36 -6.76 -10.63
CA ASP A 110 18.12 -5.32 -10.41
C ASP A 110 17.96 -4.51 -11.71
N SER A 111 18.62 -4.91 -12.81
CA SER A 111 18.47 -4.28 -14.13
C SER A 111 17.07 -4.45 -14.74
N ASP A 112 16.29 -5.40 -14.25
CA ASP A 112 14.97 -5.74 -14.78
C ASP A 112 13.84 -5.00 -14.03
N VAL A 113 14.14 -4.36 -12.89
CA VAL A 113 13.16 -3.72 -12.00
C VAL A 113 12.25 -2.74 -12.73
N ASP A 114 12.81 -1.84 -13.54
CA ASP A 114 12.01 -0.82 -14.23
C ASP A 114 11.02 -1.44 -15.23
N LYS A 115 11.33 -2.62 -15.77
CA LYS A 115 10.46 -3.36 -16.69
C LYS A 115 9.42 -4.20 -15.94
N LEU A 116 9.77 -4.72 -14.77
CA LEU A 116 8.90 -5.63 -14.00
C LEU A 116 7.96 -4.89 -13.04
N ALA A 117 8.34 -3.72 -12.55
CA ALA A 117 7.58 -2.92 -11.60
C ALA A 117 6.12 -2.65 -12.01
N PRO A 118 5.76 -2.36 -13.27
CA PRO A 118 4.36 -2.15 -13.65
C PRO A 118 3.46 -3.36 -13.38
N PHE A 119 3.99 -4.58 -13.48
CA PHE A 119 3.23 -5.82 -13.35
C PHE A 119 2.96 -6.20 -11.89
N THR A 120 3.62 -5.57 -10.91
CA THR A 120 3.27 -5.75 -9.49
C THR A 120 1.89 -5.16 -9.16
N ASN A 121 1.36 -4.34 -10.07
CA ASN A 121 0.07 -3.69 -9.95
C ASN A 121 -0.92 -4.17 -11.03
N ASP A 122 -0.79 -5.43 -11.49
CA ASP A 122 -1.78 -6.05 -12.38
C ASP A 122 -3.18 -6.00 -11.72
N PRO A 123 -4.26 -5.72 -12.46
CA PRO A 123 -5.61 -5.72 -11.89
C PRO A 123 -6.05 -7.10 -11.40
N VAL A 124 -5.49 -8.19 -11.91
CA VAL A 124 -5.85 -9.56 -11.52
C VAL A 124 -5.03 -10.00 -10.30
N PRO A 125 -5.68 -10.36 -9.17
CA PRO A 125 -4.98 -10.76 -7.97
C PRO A 125 -4.01 -11.94 -8.14
N ASP A 126 -4.41 -13.00 -8.85
CA ASP A 126 -3.55 -14.16 -9.07
C ASP A 126 -2.29 -13.84 -9.89
N VAL A 127 -2.39 -12.88 -10.83
CA VAL A 127 -1.22 -12.38 -11.57
C VAL A 127 -0.28 -11.64 -10.62
N ARG A 128 -0.80 -10.79 -9.71
CA ARG A 128 0.03 -10.13 -8.69
C ARG A 128 0.73 -11.14 -7.79
N HIS A 129 0.08 -12.25 -7.45
CA HIS A 129 0.72 -13.37 -6.72
C HIS A 129 1.85 -14.01 -7.51
N ALA A 130 1.63 -14.35 -8.78
CA ALA A 130 2.66 -14.92 -9.64
C ALA A 130 3.85 -13.97 -9.83
N VAL A 131 3.58 -12.68 -10.04
CA VAL A 131 4.62 -11.63 -10.13
C VAL A 131 5.36 -11.48 -8.81
N SER A 132 4.67 -11.51 -7.66
CA SER A 132 5.35 -11.49 -6.35
C SER A 132 6.29 -12.69 -6.23
N ASN A 133 5.82 -13.91 -6.50
CA ASN A 133 6.64 -15.13 -6.48
C ASN A 133 7.85 -15.03 -7.43
N MET A 134 7.65 -14.54 -8.65
CA MET A 134 8.73 -14.24 -9.60
C MET A 134 9.81 -13.34 -8.97
N LEU A 135 9.42 -12.28 -8.24
CA LEU A 135 10.36 -11.39 -7.55
C LEU A 135 11.09 -12.09 -6.40
N TYR A 136 10.49 -13.09 -5.73
CA TYR A 136 11.16 -13.89 -4.69
C TYR A 136 12.34 -14.71 -5.23
N HIS A 137 12.30 -15.12 -6.50
CA HIS A 137 13.40 -15.82 -7.16
C HIS A 137 14.50 -14.90 -7.68
N GLY A 138 14.25 -13.58 -7.70
CA GLY A 138 15.21 -12.59 -8.15
C GLY A 138 16.32 -12.27 -7.16
N LYS A 139 17.38 -11.63 -7.64
CA LYS A 139 18.52 -11.20 -6.81
C LYS A 139 18.84 -9.73 -7.00
N GLY A 140 19.09 -9.05 -5.89
CA GLY A 140 19.52 -7.66 -5.87
C GLY A 140 18.70 -6.80 -4.91
N SER A 141 19.26 -5.64 -4.58
CA SER A 141 18.71 -4.72 -3.57
C SER A 141 17.44 -4.02 -4.07
N ALA A 142 17.41 -3.63 -5.35
CA ALA A 142 16.26 -2.97 -5.94
C ALA A 142 15.08 -3.94 -6.11
N LEU A 143 15.34 -5.20 -6.49
CA LEU A 143 14.33 -6.26 -6.48
C LEU A 143 13.85 -6.59 -5.06
N ALA A 144 14.73 -6.59 -4.06
CA ALA A 144 14.33 -6.81 -2.68
C ALA A 144 13.35 -5.73 -2.19
N LEU A 145 13.59 -4.47 -2.56
CA LEU A 145 12.64 -3.38 -2.28
C LEU A 145 11.31 -3.55 -3.02
N LEU A 146 11.36 -3.87 -4.31
CA LEU A 146 10.15 -4.11 -5.11
C LEU A 146 9.33 -5.29 -4.55
N LYS A 147 10.00 -6.36 -4.12
CA LYS A 147 9.40 -7.52 -3.46
C LYS A 147 8.71 -7.16 -2.14
N GLN A 148 9.38 -6.38 -1.29
CA GLN A 148 8.78 -5.89 -0.04
C GLN A 148 7.55 -5.00 -0.30
N ARG A 149 7.55 -4.28 -1.42
CA ARG A 149 6.45 -3.41 -1.84
C ARG A 149 5.27 -4.18 -2.44
N ALA A 150 5.53 -5.24 -3.20
CA ALA A 150 4.55 -6.01 -3.96
C ALA A 150 3.98 -7.18 -3.16
N VAL A 151 3.18 -6.87 -2.13
CA VAL A 151 2.57 -7.88 -1.27
C VAL A 151 1.11 -8.06 -1.67
N PRO A 152 0.78 -9.16 -2.36
CA PRO A 152 -0.59 -9.42 -2.78
C PRO A 152 -1.46 -9.82 -1.58
N MET A 153 -2.70 -9.34 -1.56
CA MET A 153 -3.63 -9.45 -0.42
C MET A 153 -4.89 -10.24 -0.75
N ARG A 154 -5.12 -10.50 -2.02
CA ARG A 154 -6.33 -11.12 -2.55
C ARG A 154 -5.92 -12.19 -3.54
N ASN A 155 -6.73 -13.23 -3.61
CA ASN A 155 -6.64 -14.28 -4.62
C ASN A 155 -7.82 -14.15 -5.58
N GLY A 156 -7.68 -14.73 -6.77
CA GLY A 156 -8.70 -14.81 -7.80
C GLY A 156 -8.21 -14.29 -9.15
N GLN A 157 -8.86 -14.80 -10.20
CA GLN A 157 -8.57 -14.45 -11.59
C GLN A 157 -9.42 -13.29 -12.12
N THR A 158 -10.42 -12.86 -11.35
CA THR A 158 -11.28 -11.74 -11.72
C THR A 158 -10.51 -10.42 -11.56
N PRO A 159 -10.44 -9.59 -12.61
CA PRO A 159 -9.81 -8.27 -12.51
C PRO A 159 -10.50 -7.39 -11.47
N ASP A 160 -9.72 -6.87 -10.52
CA ASP A 160 -10.16 -5.84 -9.59
C ASP A 160 -10.48 -4.54 -10.36
N LYS A 161 -11.51 -3.84 -9.91
CA LYS A 161 -11.84 -2.49 -10.40
C LYS A 161 -11.27 -1.44 -9.44
N PRO A 162 -10.51 -0.44 -9.94
CA PRO A 162 -10.09 0.68 -9.11
C PRO A 162 -11.29 1.35 -8.46
N SER A 163 -11.17 1.69 -7.18
CA SER A 163 -12.21 2.45 -6.49
C SER A 163 -12.20 3.90 -6.97
N ASP A 164 -13.39 4.45 -7.20
CA ASP A 164 -13.55 5.82 -7.66
C ASP A 164 -13.37 6.81 -6.49
N ALA A 165 -12.27 7.55 -6.51
CA ALA A 165 -11.94 8.55 -5.49
C ALA A 165 -12.99 9.68 -5.40
N ALA A 166 -13.69 10.00 -6.49
CA ALA A 166 -14.70 11.06 -6.50
C ALA A 166 -15.88 10.73 -5.59
N LYS A 167 -16.22 9.45 -5.41
CA LYS A 167 -17.27 8.98 -4.48
C LYS A 167 -16.96 9.34 -3.02
N PHE A 168 -15.68 9.52 -2.70
CA PHE A 168 -15.21 9.92 -1.38
C PHE A 168 -14.81 11.40 -1.34
N SER A 169 -15.17 12.17 -2.38
CA SER A 169 -14.77 13.56 -2.61
C SER A 169 -13.25 13.79 -2.53
N MET A 170 -12.47 12.79 -2.94
CA MET A 170 -11.01 12.83 -2.90
C MET A 170 -10.45 13.25 -4.27
N PRO A 171 -9.71 14.37 -4.35
CA PRO A 171 -9.07 14.76 -5.60
C PRO A 171 -7.88 13.86 -5.91
N VAL A 172 -7.76 13.45 -7.17
CA VAL A 172 -6.64 12.63 -7.68
C VAL A 172 -5.70 13.54 -8.47
N ALA A 173 -4.40 13.45 -8.20
CA ALA A 173 -3.41 14.21 -8.95
C ALA A 173 -3.39 13.73 -10.42
N PRO A 174 -3.21 14.62 -11.41
CA PRO A 174 -3.13 14.23 -12.81
C PRO A 174 -2.07 13.16 -13.07
N ASP A 175 -2.27 12.36 -14.13
CA ASP A 175 -1.34 11.32 -14.58
C ASP A 175 -0.99 10.25 -13.53
N SER A 176 -1.87 10.01 -12.57
CA SER A 176 -1.64 9.02 -11.51
C SER A 176 -2.10 7.60 -11.92
N VAL A 177 -1.47 6.60 -11.33
CA VAL A 177 -1.83 5.17 -11.43
C VAL A 177 -2.35 4.72 -10.08
N TYR A 178 -3.55 4.13 -10.07
CA TYR A 178 -4.12 3.49 -8.90
C TYR A 178 -3.30 2.26 -8.48
N LEU A 179 -3.05 2.07 -7.19
CA LEU A 179 -2.31 0.93 -6.65
C LEU A 179 -3.26 -0.07 -5.95
N PHE A 180 -3.46 -1.24 -6.53
CA PHE A 180 -4.39 -2.25 -5.99
C PHE A 180 -3.94 -2.83 -4.66
N ASP A 181 -2.65 -3.08 -4.48
CA ASP A 181 -2.08 -3.73 -3.29
C ASP A 181 -2.12 -2.86 -2.02
N SER A 182 -2.25 -1.55 -2.18
CA SER A 182 -2.14 -0.54 -1.12
C SER A 182 -3.36 0.35 -1.03
N SER A 183 -4.42 0.04 -1.78
CA SER A 183 -5.72 0.71 -1.73
C SER A 183 -6.77 -0.21 -1.13
N ASP A 184 -7.52 0.31 -0.18
CA ASP A 184 -8.66 -0.36 0.42
C ASP A 184 -9.70 0.69 0.83
N ALA A 185 -10.71 0.86 -0.02
CA ALA A 185 -11.76 1.84 0.21
C ALA A 185 -12.57 1.54 1.48
N THR A 186 -12.66 0.27 1.89
CA THR A 186 -13.37 -0.12 3.12
C THR A 186 -12.64 0.33 4.39
N LYS A 187 -11.31 0.50 4.27
CA LYS A 187 -10.44 1.04 5.33
C LYS A 187 -10.13 2.52 5.16
N GLY A 188 -10.87 3.21 4.30
CA GLY A 188 -10.72 4.65 4.17
C GLY A 188 -9.48 5.07 3.40
N ARG A 189 -8.97 4.25 2.47
CA ARG A 189 -7.70 4.54 1.78
C ARG A 189 -7.68 4.23 0.30
N LEU A 190 -7.11 5.14 -0.50
CA LEU A 190 -6.69 4.89 -1.89
C LEU A 190 -5.26 5.35 -2.11
N SER A 191 -4.42 4.52 -2.73
CA SER A 191 -3.00 4.79 -3.00
C SER A 191 -2.74 4.93 -4.49
N TYR A 192 -1.80 5.82 -4.82
CA TYR A 192 -1.47 6.16 -6.20
C TYR A 192 0.03 6.43 -6.37
N VAL A 193 0.52 6.26 -7.60
CA VAL A 193 1.85 6.72 -8.03
C VAL A 193 1.69 7.68 -9.19
N ALA A 194 2.39 8.81 -9.14
CA ALA A 194 2.42 9.77 -10.23
C ALA A 194 3.22 9.23 -11.43
N ARG A 195 2.76 9.50 -12.64
CA ARG A 195 3.52 9.29 -13.88
C ARG A 195 3.99 10.62 -14.47
N GLY A 196 5.04 10.53 -15.29
CA GLY A 196 5.54 11.66 -16.06
C GLY A 196 6.04 12.80 -15.17
N LYS A 197 5.53 14.01 -15.43
CA LYS A 197 5.93 15.25 -14.74
C LYS A 197 4.93 15.70 -13.67
N SER A 198 3.98 14.85 -13.29
CA SER A 198 3.01 15.19 -12.24
C SER A 198 3.71 15.37 -10.90
N ASP A 199 3.38 16.46 -10.21
CA ASP A 199 3.86 16.77 -8.86
C ASP A 199 2.66 16.73 -7.89
N PRO A 200 2.42 15.57 -7.23
CA PRO A 200 1.36 15.46 -6.24
C PRO A 200 1.51 16.44 -5.07
N ALA A 201 2.75 16.78 -4.66
CA ALA A 201 2.96 17.69 -3.54
C ALA A 201 2.46 19.10 -3.88
N GLN A 202 2.79 19.61 -5.08
CA GLN A 202 2.27 20.90 -5.55
C GLN A 202 0.75 20.86 -5.74
N PHE A 203 0.23 19.78 -6.33
CA PHE A 203 -1.21 19.60 -6.56
C PHE A 203 -2.02 19.64 -5.25
N PHE A 204 -1.59 18.89 -4.23
CA PHE A 204 -2.29 18.83 -2.96
C PHE A 204 -2.05 20.05 -2.09
N LYS A 205 -0.88 20.70 -2.18
CA LYS A 205 -0.64 22.00 -1.53
C LYS A 205 -1.68 23.04 -1.94
N ALA A 206 -2.10 23.06 -3.21
CA ALA A 206 -3.12 24.00 -3.71
C ALA A 206 -4.55 23.67 -3.25
N LYS A 207 -4.78 22.46 -2.73
CA LYS A 207 -6.10 21.98 -2.29
C LYS A 207 -6.23 21.83 -0.78
N ALA A 208 -5.11 21.83 -0.07
CA ALA A 208 -5.06 21.62 1.36
C ALA A 208 -5.60 22.85 2.11
N ILE A 209 -6.34 22.60 3.19
CA ILE A 209 -6.72 23.63 4.16
C ILE A 209 -5.63 23.83 5.23
N LYS A 210 -4.83 22.79 5.50
CA LYS A 210 -3.68 22.83 6.43
C LYS A 210 -2.53 21.95 5.95
N GLY A 211 -1.32 22.25 6.42
CA GLY A 211 -0.07 21.60 6.02
C GLY A 211 0.74 22.46 5.05
N PRO A 212 1.88 21.96 4.53
CA PRO A 212 2.42 20.62 4.72
C PRO A 212 2.89 20.35 6.15
N PHE A 213 2.57 19.17 6.69
CA PHE A 213 3.11 18.68 7.95
C PHE A 213 4.11 17.55 7.69
N LYS A 214 5.16 17.45 8.52
CA LYS A 214 5.89 16.18 8.67
C LYS A 214 4.94 15.14 9.30
N LEU A 215 5.09 13.86 8.97
CA LEU A 215 4.19 12.82 9.50
C LEU A 215 4.14 12.79 11.03
N ASP A 216 5.28 12.91 11.72
CA ASP A 216 5.30 12.92 13.20
C ASP A 216 4.62 14.17 13.78
N GLN A 217 4.80 15.32 13.14
CA GLN A 217 4.10 16.55 13.53
C GLN A 217 2.58 16.41 13.35
N PHE A 218 2.14 15.81 12.24
CA PHE A 218 0.72 15.53 12.01
C PHE A 218 0.17 14.58 13.07
N LYS A 219 0.88 13.48 13.35
CA LYS A 219 0.48 12.51 14.37
C LYS A 219 0.37 13.16 15.76
N GLU A 220 1.33 13.99 16.15
CA GLU A 220 1.27 14.68 17.44
C GLU A 220 0.12 15.69 17.49
N GLN A 221 -0.05 16.48 16.42
CA GLN A 221 -1.09 17.52 16.35
C GLN A 221 -2.51 16.94 16.40
N TYR A 222 -2.72 15.75 15.83
CA TYR A 222 -4.03 15.08 15.77
C TYR A 222 -4.08 13.79 16.60
N ARG A 223 -3.20 13.64 17.61
CA ARG A 223 -3.01 12.36 18.31
C ARG A 223 -4.29 11.80 18.91
N TYR A 224 -5.09 12.64 19.57
CA TYR A 224 -6.33 12.22 20.19
C TYR A 224 -7.41 11.92 19.15
N GLN A 225 -7.46 12.69 18.06
CA GLN A 225 -8.40 12.45 16.97
C GLN A 225 -8.12 11.11 16.27
N LEU A 226 -6.84 10.78 16.06
CA LEU A 226 -6.44 9.49 15.49
C LEU A 226 -6.72 8.34 16.47
N GLN A 227 -6.46 8.55 17.77
CA GLN A 227 -6.82 7.58 18.82
C GLN A 227 -8.33 7.35 18.91
N ASP A 228 -9.15 8.40 18.79
CA ASP A 228 -10.61 8.29 18.78
C ASP A 228 -11.11 7.50 17.55
N ASP A 229 -10.51 7.72 16.37
CA ASP A 229 -10.82 6.96 15.16
C ASP A 229 -10.45 5.47 15.30
N ASP A 230 -9.30 5.18 15.90
CA ASP A 230 -8.87 3.81 16.22
C ASP A 230 -9.82 3.14 17.21
N GLU A 231 -10.16 3.81 18.32
CA GLU A 231 -11.06 3.29 19.34
C GLU A 231 -12.48 3.09 18.81
N ALA A 232 -13.01 4.06 18.06
CA ALA A 232 -14.32 3.96 17.42
C ALA A 232 -14.38 2.76 16.46
N LEU A 233 -13.33 2.55 15.66
CA LEU A 233 -13.27 1.40 14.75
C LEU A 233 -13.21 0.08 15.53
N ASN A 234 -12.39 0.01 16.58
CA ASN A 234 -12.27 -1.17 17.43
C ASN A 234 -13.62 -1.51 18.08
N GLN A 235 -14.35 -0.52 18.59
CA GLN A 235 -15.68 -0.70 19.18
C GLN A 235 -16.70 -1.21 18.17
N LEU A 236 -16.72 -0.64 16.95
CA LEU A 236 -17.59 -1.11 15.87
C LEU A 236 -17.28 -2.56 15.49
N GLN A 237 -16.01 -2.92 15.43
CA GLN A 237 -15.60 -4.28 15.11
C GLN A 237 -16.00 -5.27 16.22
N GLN A 238 -15.77 -4.91 17.50
CA GLN A 238 -16.20 -5.73 18.63
C GLN A 238 -17.72 -5.90 18.66
N ALA A 239 -18.47 -4.84 18.35
CA ALA A 239 -19.93 -4.91 18.26
C ALA A 239 -20.37 -5.83 17.11
N ALA A 240 -19.75 -5.74 15.94
CA ALA A 240 -20.02 -6.63 14.81
C ALA A 240 -19.69 -8.10 15.13
N GLY A 241 -18.58 -8.35 15.84
CA GLY A 241 -18.21 -9.68 16.32
C GLY A 241 -19.26 -10.26 17.26
N LYS A 242 -19.67 -9.49 18.28
CA LYS A 242 -20.73 -9.90 19.22
C LYS A 242 -22.07 -10.14 18.53
N GLN A 243 -22.41 -9.38 17.49
CA GLN A 243 -23.63 -9.62 16.72
C GLN A 243 -23.56 -10.96 15.98
N LEU A 244 -22.44 -11.25 15.32
CA LEU A 244 -22.23 -12.51 14.61
C LEU A 244 -22.20 -13.74 15.54
N GLU A 245 -21.66 -13.59 16.75
CA GLU A 245 -21.69 -14.65 17.78
C GLU A 245 -23.12 -14.98 18.24
N ASN A 246 -24.03 -13.99 18.23
CA ASN A 246 -25.43 -14.18 18.59
C ASN A 246 -26.31 -14.63 17.41
N GLU A 247 -25.85 -14.46 16.17
CA GLU A 247 -26.52 -15.02 14.98
C GLU A 247 -26.34 -16.54 14.95
N LYS A 248 -27.47 -17.28 14.90
CA LYS A 248 -27.39 -18.73 14.68
C LYS A 248 -26.78 -19.01 13.30
N PRO A 249 -25.76 -19.88 13.20
CA PRO A 249 -25.23 -20.28 11.90
C PRO A 249 -26.38 -20.81 11.02
N PRO A 250 -26.42 -20.42 9.73
CA PRO A 250 -27.40 -20.95 8.80
C PRO A 250 -27.23 -22.46 8.64
N ASP A 251 -28.30 -23.13 8.23
CA ASP A 251 -28.31 -24.58 8.01
C ASP A 251 -27.18 -24.97 7.03
N PRO A 252 -26.28 -25.91 7.40
CA PRO A 252 -25.17 -26.34 6.55
C PRO A 252 -25.61 -26.97 5.23
N THR A 253 -26.87 -27.39 5.12
CA THR A 253 -27.46 -27.87 3.85
C THR A 253 -27.67 -26.73 2.85
N ASN A 254 -27.82 -25.48 3.31
CA ASN A 254 -27.80 -24.30 2.46
C ASN A 254 -26.36 -23.79 2.32
N LEU A 255 -25.61 -24.43 1.41
CA LEU A 255 -24.19 -24.14 1.17
C LEU A 255 -23.93 -22.66 0.88
N GLN A 256 -24.84 -21.96 0.20
CA GLN A 256 -24.67 -20.54 -0.11
C GLN A 256 -24.75 -19.67 1.15
N ALA A 257 -25.82 -19.83 1.93
CA ALA A 257 -25.99 -19.08 3.17
C ALA A 257 -24.86 -19.37 4.17
N PHE A 258 -24.43 -20.63 4.26
CA PHE A 258 -23.30 -21.04 5.09
C PHE A 258 -21.98 -20.42 4.62
N THR A 259 -21.71 -20.42 3.31
CA THR A 259 -20.51 -19.77 2.75
C THR A 259 -20.52 -18.27 3.02
N ASP A 260 -21.65 -17.59 2.84
CA ASP A 260 -21.79 -16.16 3.09
C ASP A 260 -21.61 -15.83 4.59
N TYR A 261 -22.14 -16.67 5.48
CA TYR A 261 -21.91 -16.54 6.94
C TYR A 261 -20.42 -16.72 7.29
N MET A 262 -19.77 -17.74 6.75
CA MET A 262 -18.34 -17.97 6.96
C MET A 262 -17.47 -16.83 6.42
N GLN A 263 -17.82 -16.26 5.26
CA GLN A 263 -17.15 -15.09 4.72
C GLN A 263 -17.34 -13.85 5.61
N ARG A 264 -18.54 -13.62 6.15
CA ARG A 264 -18.79 -12.54 7.13
C ARG A 264 -17.97 -12.73 8.41
N MET A 265 -17.93 -13.95 8.94
CA MET A 265 -17.10 -14.31 10.11
C MET A 265 -15.61 -14.07 9.84
N GLN A 266 -15.11 -14.47 8.66
CA GLN A 266 -13.74 -14.21 8.24
C GLN A 266 -13.47 -12.71 8.09
N ALA A 267 -14.37 -11.96 7.47
CA ALA A 267 -14.23 -10.51 7.31
C ALA A 267 -14.12 -9.80 8.67
N VAL A 268 -15.00 -10.12 9.63
CA VAL A 268 -15.00 -9.50 10.96
C VAL A 268 -13.78 -9.93 11.79
N SER A 269 -13.31 -11.17 11.68
CA SER A 269 -12.09 -11.63 12.38
C SER A 269 -10.80 -11.07 11.77
N MET A 270 -10.71 -11.00 10.44
CA MET A 270 -9.53 -10.46 9.75
C MET A 270 -9.45 -8.94 9.73
N GLN A 271 -10.56 -8.24 10.00
CA GLN A 271 -10.56 -6.78 10.20
C GLN A 271 -9.86 -6.34 11.49
N GLY A 272 -9.43 -7.28 12.35
CA GLY A 272 -8.76 -7.01 13.61
C GLY A 272 -7.41 -6.31 13.48
N SER A 273 -6.84 -5.94 14.64
CA SER A 273 -5.61 -5.14 14.81
C SER A 273 -4.46 -5.49 13.83
N THR A 274 -4.31 -6.74 13.45
CA THR A 274 -3.31 -7.23 12.48
C THR A 274 -3.46 -6.62 11.08
N GLY A 275 -4.69 -6.47 10.60
CA GLY A 275 -4.99 -5.95 9.27
C GLY A 275 -4.81 -4.45 9.12
N ARG A 276 -4.75 -3.68 10.22
CA ARG A 276 -4.48 -2.23 10.23
C ARG A 276 -2.99 -1.95 10.43
N MET A 277 -2.33 -2.68 11.34
CA MET A 277 -0.89 -2.52 11.61
C MET A 277 -0.02 -2.64 10.35
N TYR A 278 -0.31 -3.59 9.47
CA TYR A 278 0.51 -3.81 8.26
C TYR A 278 0.50 -2.61 7.31
N PHE A 279 -0.61 -1.88 7.30
CA PHE A 279 -0.95 -0.93 6.26
C PHE A 279 -0.77 0.53 6.71
N ASP A 280 -0.99 0.78 7.99
CA ASP A 280 -0.91 2.12 8.58
C ASP A 280 0.47 2.39 9.21
N SER A 281 1.30 1.36 9.37
CA SER A 281 2.71 1.54 9.63
C SER A 281 3.40 2.13 8.41
N TYR A 282 3.88 3.36 8.56
CA TYR A 282 4.79 3.95 7.58
C TYR A 282 6.10 3.17 7.61
N GLN A 283 6.48 2.62 6.45
CA GLN A 283 7.68 1.82 6.27
C GLN A 283 8.79 2.69 5.67
N PRO A 284 9.74 3.20 6.50
CA PRO A 284 10.77 4.13 6.02
C PRO A 284 11.72 3.51 4.98
N ASN A 285 11.77 2.19 4.89
CA ASN A 285 12.51 1.44 3.87
C ASN A 285 11.82 1.45 2.49
N LEU A 286 10.49 1.64 2.43
CA LEU A 286 9.74 1.68 1.17
C LEU A 286 9.40 3.09 0.72
N TYR A 287 9.21 3.99 1.68
CA TYR A 287 8.73 5.33 1.43
C TYR A 287 9.75 6.35 1.95
N GLY A 288 10.10 7.35 1.14
CA GLY A 288 10.88 8.51 1.59
C GLY A 288 10.08 9.43 2.52
N ALA A 289 10.67 10.55 2.93
CA ALA A 289 10.10 11.45 3.96
C ALA A 289 8.67 11.93 3.61
N PRO A 290 7.64 11.46 4.34
CA PRO A 290 6.25 11.70 4.00
C PRO A 290 5.83 13.09 4.45
N THR A 291 5.00 13.72 3.64
CA THR A 291 4.38 15.01 3.92
C THR A 291 2.87 14.86 3.91
N VAL A 292 2.21 15.39 4.94
CA VAL A 292 0.76 15.29 5.11
C VAL A 292 0.10 16.63 4.79
N TYR A 293 -0.97 16.58 4.00
CA TYR A 293 -1.84 17.71 3.69
C TYR A 293 -3.26 17.38 4.13
N VAL A 294 -3.85 18.24 4.96
CA VAL A 294 -5.23 18.07 5.41
C VAL A 294 -6.14 18.72 4.37
N LEU A 295 -7.03 17.94 3.79
CA LEU A 295 -7.95 18.36 2.73
C LEU A 295 -9.29 18.83 3.31
N GLU A 296 -9.71 18.21 4.41
CA GLU A 296 -10.95 18.57 5.09
C GLU A 296 -10.80 18.37 6.60
N GLU A 297 -11.40 19.29 7.33
CA GLU A 297 -11.66 19.14 8.76
C GLU A 297 -13.15 19.26 9.03
N ARG A 298 -13.67 18.38 9.89
CA ARG A 298 -15.05 18.44 10.36
C ARG A 298 -15.08 18.54 11.88
N GLN A 299 -15.95 19.41 12.39
CA GLN A 299 -16.25 19.47 13.81
C GLN A 299 -17.17 18.29 14.17
N ILE A 300 -16.68 17.37 15.00
CA ILE A 300 -17.43 16.21 15.47
C ILE A 300 -17.39 16.26 16.99
N GLY A 301 -18.55 16.46 17.63
CA GLY A 301 -18.60 16.67 19.08
C GLY A 301 -17.79 17.89 19.51
N GLN A 302 -16.84 17.69 20.42
CA GLN A 302 -16.04 18.78 21.01
C GLN A 302 -14.72 19.04 20.26
N ARG A 303 -14.37 18.27 19.22
CA ARG A 303 -13.09 18.39 18.50
C ARG A 303 -13.27 18.51 16.99
N SER A 304 -12.27 19.11 16.34
CA SER A 304 -12.12 19.10 14.88
C SER A 304 -11.26 17.91 14.46
N TYR A 305 -11.73 17.13 13.47
CA TYR A 305 -11.08 15.93 12.95
C TYR A 305 -10.57 16.15 11.53
N PRO A 306 -9.35 15.69 11.18
CA PRO A 306 -8.86 15.69 9.81
C PRO A 306 -9.52 14.55 9.03
N THR A 307 -10.81 14.67 8.73
CA THR A 307 -11.60 13.57 8.16
C THR A 307 -11.21 13.20 6.75
N ARG A 308 -10.45 14.08 6.06
CA ARG A 308 -9.82 13.79 4.77
C ARG A 308 -8.42 14.39 4.73
N TYR A 309 -7.43 13.57 4.46
CA TYR A 309 -6.05 14.01 4.30
C TYR A 309 -5.31 13.15 3.29
N VAL A 310 -4.20 13.67 2.78
CA VAL A 310 -3.33 12.97 1.84
C VAL A 310 -1.92 12.93 2.41
N VAL A 311 -1.30 11.76 2.30
CA VAL A 311 0.11 11.56 2.61
C VAL A 311 0.86 11.44 1.28
N VAL A 312 1.72 12.39 0.97
CA VAL A 312 2.58 12.40 -0.21
C VAL A 312 3.97 11.92 0.20
N TYR A 313 4.59 11.05 -0.58
CA TYR A 313 5.88 10.45 -0.28
C TYR A 313 6.66 10.14 -1.58
N GLN A 314 7.96 9.89 -1.43
CA GLN A 314 8.76 9.30 -2.50
C GLN A 314 8.63 7.78 -2.41
N GLU A 315 8.09 7.12 -3.43
CA GLU A 315 8.07 5.65 -3.49
C GLU A 315 9.44 5.16 -3.94
N LEU A 316 10.14 4.44 -3.04
CA LEU A 316 11.53 4.06 -3.26
C LEU A 316 11.65 2.88 -4.24
N ALA A 317 10.70 1.95 -4.22
CA ALA A 317 10.67 0.81 -5.14
C ALA A 317 10.44 1.25 -6.59
N PHE A 318 9.55 2.21 -6.82
CA PHE A 318 9.24 2.74 -8.16
C PHE A 318 10.06 3.97 -8.55
N LYS A 319 10.85 4.53 -7.62
CA LYS A 319 11.64 5.76 -7.80
C LYS A 319 10.79 6.93 -8.31
N ARG A 320 9.54 7.05 -7.84
CA ARG A 320 8.59 8.09 -8.27
C ARG A 320 7.80 8.66 -7.08
N PRO A 321 7.24 9.88 -7.20
CA PRO A 321 6.30 10.38 -6.21
C PRO A 321 5.06 9.49 -6.11
N GLY A 322 4.71 9.10 -4.90
CA GLY A 322 3.49 8.40 -4.55
C GLY A 322 2.65 9.23 -3.60
N TYR A 323 1.37 8.91 -3.50
CA TYR A 323 0.52 9.48 -2.47
C TYR A 323 -0.60 8.56 -2.07
N ARG A 324 -1.14 8.80 -0.89
CA ARG A 324 -2.21 8.03 -0.28
C ARG A 324 -3.28 8.96 0.23
N LEU A 325 -4.49 8.82 -0.31
CA LEU A 325 -5.70 9.49 0.14
C LEU A 325 -6.25 8.70 1.32
N ASN A 326 -6.55 9.37 2.43
CA ASN A 326 -7.11 8.76 3.64
C ASN A 326 -8.35 9.53 4.09
N TRP A 327 -9.39 8.80 4.50
CA TRP A 327 -10.59 9.38 5.11
C TRP A 327 -11.09 8.54 6.28
N THR A 328 -11.79 9.20 7.19
CA THR A 328 -12.52 8.58 8.29
C THR A 328 -13.67 7.73 7.74
N THR A 329 -13.70 6.44 8.09
CA THR A 329 -14.80 5.52 7.73
C THR A 329 -15.78 5.28 8.88
N VAL A 330 -15.40 5.63 10.10
CA VAL A 330 -16.28 5.48 11.27
C VAL A 330 -17.36 6.57 11.28
N PRO A 331 -18.60 6.25 11.71
CA PRO A 331 -19.66 7.24 11.85
C PRO A 331 -19.35 8.28 12.94
N ASP A 332 -19.87 9.50 12.76
CA ASP A 332 -19.64 10.61 13.69
C ASP A 332 -20.08 10.30 15.14
N ASP A 333 -21.12 9.47 15.33
CA ASP A 333 -21.57 9.08 16.68
C ASP A 333 -20.63 8.10 17.39
N ALA A 334 -19.94 7.22 16.63
CA ALA A 334 -18.90 6.35 17.20
C ALA A 334 -17.69 7.18 17.66
N LEU A 335 -17.30 8.20 16.88
CA LEU A 335 -16.26 9.15 17.29
C LEU A 335 -16.66 9.94 18.53
N LYS A 336 -17.90 10.43 18.62
CA LYS A 336 -18.39 11.12 19.83
C LYS A 336 -18.35 10.21 21.06
N ALA A 337 -18.64 8.92 20.91
CA ALA A 337 -18.53 7.96 22.00
C ALA A 337 -17.06 7.78 22.44
N ALA A 338 -16.14 7.61 21.49
CA ALA A 338 -14.71 7.49 21.76
C ALA A 338 -14.12 8.75 22.43
N GLN A 339 -14.58 9.95 22.03
CA GLN A 339 -14.15 11.23 22.60
C GLN A 339 -14.31 11.33 24.12
N VAL A 340 -15.31 10.66 24.70
CA VAL A 340 -15.60 10.78 26.14
C VAL A 340 -14.38 10.38 26.97
N ALA A 341 -13.73 9.28 26.60
CA ALA A 341 -12.53 8.79 27.29
C ALA A 341 -11.30 9.67 27.01
N SER A 342 -11.04 9.98 25.75
CA SER A 342 -9.83 10.72 25.36
C SER A 342 -9.86 12.20 25.75
N ILE A 343 -11.04 12.82 25.93
CA ILE A 343 -11.16 14.18 26.50
C ILE A 343 -10.77 14.20 27.97
N ALA A 344 -11.13 13.16 28.73
CA ALA A 344 -10.70 13.03 30.11
C ALA A 344 -9.17 12.89 30.20
N GLU A 345 -8.59 12.02 29.37
CA GLU A 345 -7.14 11.81 29.27
C GLU A 345 -6.40 13.11 28.88
N GLU A 346 -6.90 13.84 27.87
CA GLU A 346 -6.31 15.11 27.46
C GLU A 346 -6.31 16.15 28.58
N LYS A 347 -7.41 16.27 29.33
CA LYS A 347 -7.50 17.19 30.46
C LYS A 347 -6.52 16.81 31.57
N GLU A 348 -6.36 15.52 31.85
CA GLU A 348 -5.39 15.02 32.83
C GLU A 348 -3.96 15.32 32.38
N GLU A 349 -3.60 15.06 31.12
CA GLU A 349 -2.26 15.34 30.63
C GLU A 349 -1.94 16.84 30.66
N LEU A 350 -2.90 17.69 30.29
CA LEU A 350 -2.75 19.15 30.40
C LEU A 350 -2.58 19.59 31.86
N ALA A 351 -3.28 18.96 32.81
CA ALA A 351 -3.09 19.22 34.23
C ALA A 351 -1.68 18.82 34.68
N ARG A 352 -1.20 17.62 34.30
CA ARG A 352 0.17 17.15 34.60
C ARG A 352 1.24 18.04 33.98
N LYS A 353 1.05 18.50 32.74
CA LYS A 353 1.98 19.45 32.09
C LYS A 353 2.07 20.77 32.84
N LYS A 354 0.93 21.33 33.26
CA LYS A 354 0.89 22.57 34.06
C LYS A 354 1.55 22.38 35.44
N GLU A 355 1.32 21.23 36.08
CA GLU A 355 1.97 20.89 37.35
C GLU A 355 3.49 20.77 37.19
N ASN A 356 3.97 20.04 36.17
CA ASN A 356 5.39 19.91 35.87
C ASN A 356 6.06 21.25 35.55
N GLU A 357 5.40 22.13 34.80
CA GLU A 357 5.89 23.49 34.55
C GLU A 357 5.94 24.32 35.84
N ALA A 358 4.96 24.19 36.72
CA ALA A 358 4.95 24.87 38.02
C ALA A 358 6.07 24.35 38.94
N LEU A 359 6.30 23.03 38.96
CA LEU A 359 7.40 22.41 39.71
C LEU A 359 8.76 22.86 39.16
N LYS A 360 8.92 22.91 37.84
CA LYS A 360 10.15 23.41 37.19
C LYS A 360 10.42 24.86 37.57
N LYS A 361 9.41 25.74 37.50
CA LYS A 361 9.54 27.14 37.93
C LYS A 361 9.94 27.27 39.40
N ARG A 362 9.33 26.47 40.31
CA ARG A 362 9.70 26.45 41.73
C ARG A 362 11.13 25.95 41.95
N ALA A 363 11.57 24.94 41.21
CA ALA A 363 12.95 24.43 41.28
C ALA A 363 13.96 25.49 40.80
N ASP A 364 13.66 26.19 39.69
CA ASP A 364 14.50 27.27 39.16
C ASP A 364 14.59 28.44 40.16
N GLU A 365 13.48 28.78 40.83
CA GLU A 365 13.43 29.80 41.90
C GLU A 365 14.27 29.40 43.11
N LEU A 366 14.13 28.16 43.61
CA LEU A 366 14.94 27.65 44.73
C LEU A 366 16.43 27.66 44.39
N GLN A 367 16.81 27.20 43.21
CA GLN A 367 18.20 27.25 42.76
C GLN A 367 18.74 28.68 42.67
N SER A 368 17.90 29.65 42.29
CA SER A 368 18.27 31.06 42.27
C SER A 368 18.50 31.62 43.69
N LEU A 369 17.71 31.18 44.67
CA LEU A 369 17.86 31.57 46.07
C LEU A 369 19.10 30.95 46.70
N GLU A 370 19.39 29.68 46.41
CA GLU A 370 20.61 28.99 46.82
C GLU A 370 21.85 29.71 46.29
N LYS A 371 21.88 30.03 44.99
CA LYS A 371 22.99 30.82 44.40
C LYS A 371 23.18 32.17 45.11
N LYS A 372 22.09 32.89 45.41
CA LYS A 372 22.15 34.15 46.16
C LYS A 372 22.67 33.95 47.59
N LYS A 373 22.27 32.86 48.26
CA LYS A 373 22.73 32.51 49.60
C LYS A 373 24.22 32.17 49.61
N ASP A 374 24.68 31.35 48.67
CA ASP A 374 26.09 30.99 48.51
C ASP A 374 26.97 32.22 48.22
N GLU A 375 26.49 33.15 47.38
CA GLU A 375 27.17 34.42 47.14
C GLU A 375 27.24 35.29 48.40
N ALA A 376 26.18 35.33 49.20
CA ALA A 376 26.16 36.06 50.46
C ALA A 376 27.10 35.42 51.50
N GLU A 377 27.14 34.09 51.60
CA GLU A 377 28.06 33.36 52.48
C GLU A 377 29.52 33.53 52.04
N LYS A 378 29.82 33.48 50.74
CA LYS A 378 31.16 33.81 50.21
C LYS A 378 31.58 35.23 50.55
N LYS A 379 30.67 36.21 50.45
CA LYS A 379 30.95 37.60 50.85
C LYS A 379 31.22 37.72 52.35
N LYS A 380 30.44 37.03 53.20
CA LYS A 380 30.66 36.99 54.65
C LYS A 380 31.99 36.33 55.00
N PHE A 381 32.33 35.21 54.36
CA PHE A 381 33.59 34.51 54.57
C PHE A 381 34.79 35.39 54.19
N LYS A 382 34.76 36.03 53.01
CA LYS A 382 35.81 36.98 52.59
C LYS A 382 35.96 38.15 53.56
N LYS A 383 34.85 38.68 54.07
CA LYS A 383 34.90 39.75 55.08
C LYS A 383 35.54 39.25 56.38
N GLY A 384 35.11 38.10 56.90
CA GLY A 384 35.70 37.50 58.10
C GLY A 384 37.19 37.20 57.94
N GLN A 385 37.62 36.74 56.76
CA GLN A 385 39.03 36.54 56.43
C GLN A 385 39.80 37.86 56.48
N ALA A 386 39.29 38.93 55.85
CA ALA A 386 39.93 40.25 55.88
C ALA A 386 39.99 40.85 57.30
N ASP A 387 38.94 40.66 58.10
CA ASP A 387 38.91 41.11 59.50
C ASP A 387 39.96 40.35 60.34
N LEU A 388 40.16 39.05 60.09
CA LEU A 388 41.14 38.21 60.78
C LEU A 388 42.58 38.51 60.34
N GLU A 389 42.82 38.74 59.05
CA GLU A 389 44.12 39.21 58.51
C GLU A 389 44.51 40.54 59.17
N LYS A 390 43.55 41.45 59.32
CA LYS A 390 43.73 42.74 59.99
C LYS A 390 44.05 42.61 61.49
N GLU A 391 43.41 41.70 62.21
CA GLU A 391 43.69 41.47 63.65
C GLU A 391 45.05 40.81 63.88
N LEU A 392 45.49 39.93 62.99
CA LEU A 392 46.78 39.23 63.09
C LEU A 392 47.98 40.08 62.62
N GLY A 393 47.74 41.27 62.06
CA GLY A 393 48.79 42.21 61.64
C GLY A 393 49.51 41.82 60.35
N PHE A 394 48.83 41.06 59.47
CA PHE A 394 49.33 40.74 58.13
C PHE A 394 49.07 41.88 57.13
#